data_AF-A0A164KHN8-F1
#
_entry.id   AF-A0A164KHN8-F1
#
_cell.length_a   1.000
_cell.length_b   1.000
_cell.length_c   1.000
_cell.angle_alpha   90.00
_cell.angle_beta   90.00
_cell.angle_gamma   90.00
#
_symmetry.space_group_name_H-M   'P 1'
#
loop_
_entity.id
_entity.type
_entity.pdbx_description
1 polymer ?
#
loop_
_entity_poly.entity_id
_entity_poly.type
_entity_poly.pdbx_seq_one_letter_code
_entity_poly.pdbx_strand_id
1 'polypeptide(L)' 'MPLLTVQLPPGATLNDALRALHLTPSDVDTGYGLVAVDPTRGTYALRVDEPVAERVAAAAGVTVFADPRIEQANGDSCG' A
#
# COMPACT_ATOMS: atom_id res chain seq x y z
N MET A 1 -6.98 -11.20 4.24
CA MET A 1 -6.48 -10.36 3.11
C MET A 1 -6.37 -8.90 3.53
N PRO A 2 -5.28 -8.52 4.20
CA PRO A 2 -5.00 -7.14 4.61
C PRO A 2 -4.75 -6.22 3.41
N LEU A 3 -5.07 -4.93 3.59
CA LEU A 3 -4.69 -3.86 2.70
C LEU A 3 -3.29 -3.38 3.08
N LEU A 4 -2.42 -3.22 2.08
CA LEU A 4 -1.05 -2.76 2.21
C LEU A 4 -0.89 -1.48 1.39
N THR A 5 -0.43 -0.40 2.01
CA THR A 5 0.03 0.78 1.27
C THR A 5 1.53 0.74 1.08
N VAL A 6 1.98 1.11 -0.10
CA VAL A 6 3.40 1.13 -0.47
C VAL A 6 3.72 2.43 -1.16
N GLN A 7 4.96 2.88 -0.96
CA GLN A 7 5.47 4.09 -1.57
C GLN A 7 6.29 3.69 -2.80
N LEU A 8 5.83 4.10 -3.97
CA LEU A 8 6.40 3.80 -5.27
C LEU A 8 6.53 5.10 -6.07
N PRO A 9 7.39 5.15 -7.10
CA PRO A 9 7.46 6.31 -7.97
C PRO A 9 6.08 6.67 -8.58
N PRO A 10 5.83 7.95 -8.90
CA PRO A 10 4.61 8.38 -9.55
C PRO A 10 4.48 7.69 -10.93
N GLY A 11 3.31 7.12 -11.22
CA GLY A 11 3.07 6.29 -12.41
C GLY A 11 3.48 4.82 -12.27
N ALA A 12 3.81 4.36 -11.07
CA ALA A 12 4.08 2.95 -10.82
C ALA A 12 2.87 2.06 -11.13
N THR A 13 3.16 0.87 -11.64
CA THR A 13 2.15 -0.14 -12.01
C THR A 13 2.14 -1.26 -10.98
N LEU A 14 1.12 -2.13 -11.03
CA LEU A 14 1.07 -3.32 -10.17
C LEU A 14 2.36 -4.14 -10.27
N ASN A 15 2.92 -4.27 -11.48
CA ASN A 15 4.15 -5.02 -11.69
C ASN A 15 5.38 -4.33 -11.05
N ASP A 16 5.38 -3.01 -10.96
CA ASP A 16 6.42 -2.23 -10.28
C ASP A 16 6.34 -2.45 -8.76
N ALA A 17 5.13 -2.42 -8.21
CA ALA A 17 4.85 -2.74 -6.81
C ALA A 17 5.32 -4.16 -6.46
N LEU A 18 4.98 -5.14 -7.30
CA LEU A 18 5.40 -6.54 -7.13
C LEU A 18 6.93 -6.67 -7.11
N ARG A 19 7.64 -6.00 -8.03
CA ARG A 19 9.10 -6.02 -8.05
C ARG A 19 9.72 -5.35 -6.83
N ALA A 20 9.21 -4.19 -6.41
CA ALA A 20 9.73 -3.47 -5.26
C ALA A 20 9.57 -4.26 -3.95
N LEU A 21 8.49 -5.04 -3.85
CA LEU A 21 8.14 -5.84 -2.67
C LEU A 21 8.61 -7.29 -2.77
N HIS A 22 9.25 -7.68 -3.88
CA HIS A 22 9.58 -9.07 -4.22
C HIS A 22 8.39 -10.04 -4.09
N LEU A 23 7.23 -9.61 -4.56
CA LEU A 23 5.97 -10.37 -4.55
C LEU A 23 5.66 -10.94 -5.93
N THR A 24 4.86 -12.01 -5.95
CA THR A 24 4.33 -12.57 -7.18
C THR A 24 2.85 -12.17 -7.36
N PRO A 25 2.30 -12.21 -8.58
CA PRO A 25 0.88 -11.94 -8.81
C PRO A 25 -0.05 -12.93 -8.06
N SER A 26 0.46 -14.06 -7.58
CA SER A 26 -0.30 -15.01 -6.76
C SER A 26 -0.37 -14.62 -5.28
N ASP A 27 0.55 -13.77 -4.81
CA ASP A 27 0.60 -13.25 -3.44
C ASP A 27 -0.31 -12.03 -3.22
N VAL A 28 -0.85 -11.49 -4.32
CA VAL A 28 -1.65 -10.27 -4.34
C VAL A 28 -3.04 -10.56 -4.90
N ASP A 29 -4.02 -9.81 -4.43
CA ASP A 29 -5.36 -9.89 -4.97
C ASP A 29 -5.41 -9.16 -6.32
N THR A 30 -5.28 -9.93 -7.40
CA THR A 30 -5.35 -9.41 -8.78
C THR A 30 -6.75 -8.89 -9.15
N GLY A 31 -7.79 -9.28 -8.41
CA GLY A 31 -9.14 -8.76 -8.57
C GLY A 31 -9.30 -7.35 -8.01
N TYR A 32 -8.57 -7.04 -6.93
CA TYR A 32 -8.46 -5.70 -6.35
C TYR A 32 -7.46 -4.84 -7.13
N GLY A 33 -6.32 -5.42 -7.52
CA GLY A 33 -5.27 -4.74 -8.27
C GLY A 33 -4.47 -3.71 -7.45
N LEU A 34 -3.85 -2.76 -8.15
CA LEU A 34 -3.11 -1.64 -7.54
C LEU A 34 -3.98 -0.39 -7.61
N VAL A 35 -4.24 0.23 -6.46
CA VAL A 35 -5.02 1.46 -6.34
C VAL A 35 -4.08 2.61 -6.00
N ALA A 36 -4.03 3.64 -6.83
CA ALA A 36 -3.30 4.86 -6.50
C ALA A 36 -4.09 5.65 -5.44
N VAL A 37 -3.61 5.65 -4.20
CA VAL A 37 -4.22 6.41 -3.10
C VAL A 37 -3.80 7.87 -3.17
N ASP A 38 -2.51 8.11 -3.39
CA ASP A 38 -1.95 9.45 -3.59
C ASP A 38 -0.85 9.39 -4.66
N PRO A 39 -1.18 9.54 -5.94
CA PRO A 39 -0.20 9.44 -7.02
C PRO A 39 0.85 10.58 -6.97
N THR A 40 0.51 11.72 -6.38
CA THR A 40 1.40 12.88 -6.19
C THR A 40 2.55 12.59 -5.23
N ARG A 41 2.29 11.83 -4.16
CA ARG A 41 3.27 11.37 -3.17
C ARG A 41 3.76 9.96 -3.47
N GLY A 42 3.30 9.35 -4.56
CA GLY A 42 3.67 7.99 -4.93
C GLY A 42 3.11 6.93 -3.99
N THR A 43 1.95 7.16 -3.37
CA THR A 43 1.32 6.21 -2.45
C THR A 43 0.28 5.36 -3.18
N TYR A 44 0.46 4.05 -3.10
CA TYR A 44 -0.45 3.07 -3.72
C TYR A 44 -0.88 2.04 -2.69
N ALA A 45 -2.11 1.58 -2.79
CA ALA A 45 -2.66 0.49 -1.99
C ALA A 45 -2.84 -0.76 -2.84
N LEU A 46 -2.49 -1.90 -2.28
CA LEU A 46 -2.75 -3.22 -2.87
C LEU A 46 -3.17 -4.19 -1.77
N ARG A 47 -3.92 -5.23 -2.14
CA ARG A 47 -4.26 -6.31 -1.21
C ARG A 47 -3.29 -7.46 -1.39
N VAL A 48 -2.79 -7.95 -0.26
CA VAL A 48 -1.89 -9.09 -0.21
C VAL A 48 -2.46 -10.16 0.70
N ASP A 49 -1.92 -11.36 0.58
CA ASP A 49 -2.14 -12.40 1.56
C ASP A 49 -1.55 -12.05 2.93
N GLU A 50 -2.16 -12.54 3.99
CA GLU A 50 -1.72 -12.29 5.37
C GLU A 50 -0.24 -12.62 5.63
N PRO A 51 0.28 -13.81 5.27
CA PRO A 51 1.70 -14.12 5.47
C PRO A 51 2.64 -13.22 4.65
N VAL A 52 2.12 -12.63 3.57
CA VAL A 52 2.86 -11.71 2.71
C VAL A 52 2.95 -10.33 3.36
N ALA A 53 1.84 -9.85 3.92
CA ALA A 53 1.82 -8.59 4.67
C ALA A 53 2.82 -8.61 5.84
N GLU A 54 2.91 -9.71 6.58
CA GLU A 54 3.86 -9.85 7.69
C GLU A 54 5.32 -9.83 7.20
N ARG A 55 5.62 -10.50 6.08
CA ARG A 55 6.96 -10.45 5.47
C ARG A 55 7.33 -9.06 4.98
N VAL A 56 6.39 -8.35 4.36
CA VAL A 56 6.62 -6.98 3.89
C VAL A 56 6.78 -6.00 5.05
N ALA A 57 6.01 -6.18 6.14
CA ALA A 57 6.16 -5.39 7.36
C ALA A 57 7.53 -5.58 8.02
N ALA A 58 8.09 -6.79 7.93
CA ALA A 58 9.43 -7.08 8.43
C ALA A 58 10.55 -6.55 7.51
N ALA A 59 10.27 -6.31 6.22
CA ALA A 59 11.21 -5.75 5.27
C ALA A 59 11.26 -4.22 5.41
N ALA A 60 12.21 -3.73 6.21
CA ALA A 60 12.42 -2.31 6.47
C ALA A 60 12.47 -1.48 5.16
N GLY A 61 11.54 -0.54 5.00
CA GLY A 61 11.41 0.31 3.81
C GLY A 61 9.97 0.44 3.29
N VAL A 62 9.05 -0.39 3.78
CA VAL A 62 7.63 -0.36 3.39
C VAL A 62 6.77 -0.12 4.62
N THR A 63 6.05 1.00 4.65
CA THR A 63 5.10 1.26 5.74
C THR A 63 3.81 0.51 5.47
N VAL A 64 3.65 -0.64 6.14
CA VAL A 64 2.41 -1.41 6.12
C VAL A 64 1.33 -0.65 6.89
N PHE A 65 0.56 0.18 6.20
CA PHE A 65 -0.72 0.64 6.75
C PHE A 65 -1.74 -0.47 6.55
N ALA A 66 -1.80 -1.38 7.52
CA ALA A 66 -3.04 -2.11 7.75
C ALA A 66 -4.10 -1.07 8.14
N ASP A 67 -5.13 -0.92 7.30
CA ASP A 67 -6.35 -0.13 7.52
C ASP A 67 -6.18 1.03 8.53
N PRO A 68 -5.85 2.25 8.07
CA PRO A 68 -5.76 3.36 9.00
C PRO A 68 -7.12 3.52 9.66
N ARG A 69 -7.19 3.50 11.00
CA ARG A 69 -8.19 4.36 11.65
C ARG A 69 -7.92 5.73 11.06
N ILE A 70 -8.88 6.25 10.30
CA ILE A 70 -8.89 7.63 9.86
C ILE A 70 -8.83 8.46 11.14
N GLU A 71 -7.61 8.82 11.59
CA GLU A 71 -7.46 9.94 12.48
C GLU A 71 -7.85 11.12 11.60
N GLN A 72 -9.01 11.68 11.92
CA GLN A 72 -9.56 12.79 11.16
C GLN A 72 -8.45 13.83 11.04
N ALA A 73 -8.10 14.18 9.81
CA ALA A 73 -7.46 15.46 9.57
C ALA A 73 -8.46 16.51 10.06
N ASN A 74 -8.38 16.84 11.35
CA ASN A 74 -9.04 17.98 11.94
C ASN A 74 -8.20 19.20 11.53
N GLY A 75 -8.15 19.41 10.22
CA GLY A 75 -7.85 20.69 9.61
C GLY A 75 -9.04 21.58 9.87
N ASP A 76 -8.81 22.53 10.77
CA ASP A 76 -9.43 23.85 10.81
C ASP A 76 -10.87 23.97 11.32
N SER A 77 -11.00 24.66 12.46
CA SER A 77 -12.00 25.70 12.79
C SER A 77 -11.85 26.03 14.28
N CYS A 78 -11.93 27.23 14.81
CA CYS A 78 -12.10 28.61 14.34
C CYS A 78 -12.19 29.45 15.64
N GLY A 79 -11.57 30.64 15.69
CA GLY A 79 -11.91 31.69 16.69
C GLY A 79 -10.96 31.84 17.86
#